data_AF-A0A3L6JAQ7-F1
#
_entry.id   AF-A0A3L6JAQ7-F1
#
_cell.length_a   1.000
_cell.length_b   1.000
_cell.length_c   1.000
_cell.angle_alpha   90.00
_cell.angle_beta   90.00
_cell.angle_gamma   90.00
#
_symmetry.space_group_name_H-M   'P 1'
#
loop_
_entity.id
_entity.type
_entity.pdbx_description
1 polymer ?
#
loop_
_entity_poly.entity_id
_entity_poly.type
_entity_poly.pdbx_seq_one_letter_code
_entity_poly.pdbx_strand_id
1 'polypeptide(L)'
;MTVEKKVQLQSREQYTVRDLLADLKSIDPTPSVLNRVASEVIYFQWSCCKTDLGDGSPVTSGLSQLLAFMQGGYEQLLVKGELWRANDTPRAALNQVEKALPPELMDYVLSRPGVYIHSVLDSAFAERQQEVMTYERLEKGIRSEIEKSPEDPDLYNKLRLLLWILGRHRESSEAFKTAKKLGWKPEASRLVTI
;
A
#
# COMPACT_ATOMS: atom_id res chain seq x y z
N MET A 1 -20.85 -14.74 -1.21
CA MET A 1 -21.45 -13.40 -1.36
C MET A 1 -20.81 -12.50 -0.33
N THR A 2 -19.75 -11.82 -0.71
CA THR A 2 -19.05 -10.86 0.16
C THR A 2 -19.79 -9.54 0.00
N VAL A 3 -20.35 -9.01 1.08
CA VAL A 3 -20.97 -7.68 1.08
C VAL A 3 -19.86 -6.70 0.67
N GLU A 4 -19.92 -6.16 -0.55
CA GLU A 4 -19.05 -5.08 -0.97
C GLU A 4 -19.27 -3.93 0.00
N LYS A 5 -18.32 -3.76 0.91
CA LYS A 5 -18.32 -2.65 1.85
C LYS A 5 -18.09 -1.42 0.98
N LYS A 6 -19.17 -0.71 0.64
CA LYS A 6 -19.10 0.50 -0.17
C LYS A 6 -18.26 1.50 0.60
N VAL A 7 -16.99 1.64 0.22
CA VAL A 7 -16.08 2.61 0.84
C VAL A 7 -16.62 3.98 0.45
N GLN A 8 -17.14 4.71 1.43
CA GLN A 8 -17.63 6.06 1.22
C GLN A 8 -16.53 7.03 1.63
N LEU A 9 -15.77 7.48 0.64
CA LEU A 9 -14.79 8.55 0.82
C LEU A 9 -15.55 9.84 1.12
N GLN A 10 -15.16 10.54 2.18
CA GLN A 10 -15.81 11.79 2.57
C GLN A 10 -15.29 12.91 1.67
N SER A 11 -16.20 13.60 0.97
CA SER A 11 -15.84 14.85 0.31
C SER A 11 -15.56 15.91 1.37
N ARG A 12 -14.43 16.60 1.23
CA ARG A 12 -13.99 17.67 2.14
C ARG A 12 -13.56 18.86 1.30
N GLU A 13 -13.80 20.06 1.80
CA GLU A 13 -13.31 21.28 1.15
C GLU A 13 -11.78 21.37 1.20
N GLN A 14 -11.20 20.93 2.32
CA GLN A 14 -9.77 20.84 2.57
C GLN A 14 -9.44 19.50 3.24
N TYR A 15 -8.23 19.01 3.00
CA TYR A 15 -7.73 17.80 3.64
C TYR A 15 -6.54 18.15 4.52
N THR A 16 -6.51 17.59 5.72
CA THR A 16 -5.25 17.42 6.44
C THR A 16 -4.53 16.15 5.99
N VAL A 17 -3.25 16.00 6.35
CA VAL A 17 -2.55 14.72 6.14
C VAL A 17 -3.24 13.59 6.90
N ARG A 18 -3.81 13.86 8.08
CA ARG A 18 -4.61 12.89 8.83
C ARG A 18 -5.84 12.42 8.06
N ASP A 19 -6.58 13.33 7.43
CA ASP A 19 -7.74 12.98 6.60
C ASP A 19 -7.35 12.08 5.43
N LEU A 20 -6.26 12.45 4.74
CA LEU A 20 -5.75 11.66 3.62
C LEU A 20 -5.36 10.24 4.06
N LEU A 21 -4.62 10.11 5.17
CA LEU A 21 -4.22 8.79 5.69
C LEU A 21 -5.42 7.97 6.17
N ALA A 22 -6.44 8.61 6.75
CA ALA A 22 -7.68 7.93 7.16
C ALA A 22 -8.42 7.34 5.95
N ASP A 23 -8.55 8.13 4.88
CA ASP A 23 -9.18 7.71 3.65
C ASP A 23 -8.38 6.62 2.93
N LEU A 24 -7.05 6.74 2.88
CA LEU A 24 -6.15 5.69 2.37
C LEU A 24 -6.37 4.37 3.12
N LYS A 25 -6.44 4.37 4.46
CA LYS A 25 -6.72 3.15 5.25
C LYS A 25 -8.11 2.55 5.01
N SER A 26 -9.03 3.32 4.44
CA SER A 26 -10.39 2.87 4.13
C SER A 26 -10.45 2.13 2.79
N ILE A 27 -9.59 2.49 1.84
CA ILE A 27 -9.53 1.90 0.50
C ILE A 27 -8.57 0.70 0.38
N ASP A 28 -7.84 0.38 1.45
CA ASP A 28 -6.95 -0.79 1.55
C ASP A 28 -5.92 -0.86 0.40
N PRO A 29 -4.97 0.08 0.34
CA PRO A 29 -4.27 0.40 -0.89
C PRO A 29 -3.16 -0.62 -1.19
N THR A 30 -3.00 -0.92 -2.45
CA THR A 30 -1.85 -1.63 -3.01
C THR A 30 -0.66 -0.68 -3.18
N PRO A 31 0.55 -1.20 -3.46
CA PRO A 31 1.72 -0.37 -3.70
C PRO A 31 1.56 0.63 -4.86
N SER A 32 0.97 0.21 -5.97
CA SER A 32 0.63 1.06 -7.13
C SER A 32 -0.28 2.22 -6.72
N VAL A 33 -1.35 1.91 -5.98
CA VAL A 33 -2.31 2.89 -5.48
C VAL A 33 -1.66 3.89 -4.53
N LEU A 34 -0.81 3.44 -3.60
CA LEU A 34 -0.06 4.35 -2.73
C LEU A 34 0.89 5.23 -3.54
N ASN A 35 1.66 4.65 -4.47
CA ASN A 35 2.62 5.41 -5.27
C ASN A 35 1.92 6.50 -6.12
N ARG A 36 0.72 6.21 -6.63
CA ARG A 36 -0.08 7.20 -7.35
C ARG A 36 -0.46 8.38 -6.46
N VAL A 37 -1.09 8.12 -5.31
CA VAL A 37 -1.48 9.18 -4.37
C VAL A 37 -0.25 9.97 -3.88
N ALA A 38 0.87 9.28 -3.66
CA ALA A 38 2.13 9.91 -3.31
C ALA A 38 2.60 10.90 -4.37
N SER A 39 2.57 10.49 -5.64
CA SER A 39 3.04 11.29 -6.77
C SER A 39 2.14 12.48 -7.09
N GLU A 40 0.82 12.32 -6.93
CA GLU A 40 -0.15 13.37 -7.27
C GLU A 40 -0.39 14.37 -6.12
N VAL A 41 -0.38 13.90 -4.87
CA VAL A 41 -0.73 14.70 -3.69
C VAL A 41 0.49 15.02 -2.83
N ILE A 42 1.20 14.00 -2.33
CA ILE A 42 2.27 14.20 -1.35
C ILE A 42 3.49 14.88 -1.96
N TYR A 43 3.89 14.50 -3.18
CA TYR A 43 5.03 15.10 -3.87
C TYR A 43 4.83 16.59 -4.12
N PHE A 44 3.62 16.98 -4.56
CA PHE A 44 3.28 18.38 -4.73
C PHE A 44 3.38 19.13 -3.40
N GLN A 45 2.79 18.60 -2.33
CA GLN A 45 2.84 19.23 -1.02
C GLN A 45 4.27 19.36 -0.48
N TRP A 46 5.06 18.29 -0.61
CA TRP A 46 6.46 18.28 -0.21
C TRP A 46 7.25 19.35 -0.96
N SER A 47 7.04 19.49 -2.27
CA SER A 47 7.69 20.51 -3.09
C SER A 47 7.37 21.93 -2.60
N CYS A 48 6.09 22.22 -2.32
CA CYS A 48 5.68 23.51 -1.75
C CYS A 48 6.33 23.76 -0.38
N CYS A 49 6.23 22.80 0.56
CA CYS A 49 6.80 22.94 1.89
C CYS A 49 8.32 23.08 1.88
N LYS A 50 9.00 22.43 0.93
CA LYS A 50 10.45 22.56 0.77
C LYS A 50 10.84 23.99 0.41
N THR A 51 10.08 24.65 -0.46
CA THR A 51 10.28 26.07 -0.81
C THR A 51 9.90 26.99 0.34
N ASP A 52 8.77 26.76 1.00
CA ASP A 52 8.18 27.71 1.94
C ASP A 52 8.74 27.57 3.38
N LEU A 53 8.99 26.34 3.82
CA LEU A 53 9.38 26.00 5.21
C LEU A 53 10.83 25.51 5.31
N GLY A 54 11.47 25.16 4.19
CA GLY A 54 12.80 24.58 4.13
C GLY A 54 12.87 23.11 4.59
N ASP A 55 14.02 22.47 4.36
CA ASP A 55 14.25 21.04 4.66
C ASP A 55 14.28 20.72 6.17
N GLY A 56 14.59 21.72 7.02
CA GLY A 56 14.67 21.56 8.47
C GLY A 56 13.32 21.54 9.20
N SER A 57 12.22 21.82 8.51
CA SER A 57 10.88 21.82 9.10
C SER A 57 10.39 20.39 9.40
N PRO A 58 9.76 20.13 10.56
CA PRO A 58 9.09 18.85 10.85
C PRO A 58 8.06 18.46 9.78
N VAL A 59 7.36 19.44 9.20
CA VAL A 59 6.39 19.20 8.12
C VAL A 59 7.08 18.71 6.85
N THR A 60 8.13 19.40 6.39
CA THR A 60 8.85 19.05 5.17
C THR A 60 9.53 17.67 5.28
N SER A 61 10.20 17.43 6.41
CA SER A 61 10.86 16.14 6.69
C SER A 61 9.85 15.00 6.83
N GLY A 62 8.72 15.22 7.52
CA GLY A 62 7.65 14.24 7.62
C GLY A 62 7.00 13.93 6.27
N LEU A 63 6.77 14.94 5.41
CA LEU A 63 6.28 14.72 4.05
C LEU A 63 7.27 13.91 3.22
N SER A 64 8.58 14.17 3.36
CA SER A 64 9.63 13.38 2.71
C SER A 64 9.60 11.91 3.14
N GLN A 65 9.45 11.66 4.45
CA GLN A 65 9.34 10.31 5.00
C GLN A 65 8.08 9.58 4.49
N LEU A 66 6.93 10.27 4.49
CA LEU A 66 5.68 9.72 3.98
C LEU A 66 5.78 9.41 2.48
N LEU A 67 6.34 10.34 1.69
CA LEU A 67 6.58 10.16 0.27
C LEU A 67 7.46 8.93 0.00
N ALA A 68 8.59 8.80 0.68
CA ALA A 68 9.51 7.68 0.54
C ALA A 68 8.84 6.34 0.90
N PHE A 69 8.01 6.31 1.94
CA PHE A 69 7.22 5.14 2.28
C PHE A 69 6.26 4.75 1.15
N MET A 70 5.49 5.71 0.64
CA MET A 70 4.44 5.43 -0.35
C MET A 70 4.97 5.12 -1.75
N GLN A 71 6.12 5.68 -2.16
CA GLN A 71 6.70 5.46 -3.50
C GLN A 71 7.55 4.19 -3.62
N GLY A 72 7.83 3.49 -2.52
CA GLY A 72 8.60 2.24 -2.60
C GLY A 72 8.85 1.54 -1.28
N GLY A 73 8.90 2.26 -0.16
CA GLY A 73 9.10 1.65 1.16
C GLY A 73 8.07 0.55 1.45
N TYR A 74 6.79 0.81 1.18
CA TYR A 74 5.71 -0.14 1.38
C TYR A 74 5.84 -1.41 0.52
N GLU A 75 6.18 -1.26 -0.76
CA GLU A 75 6.42 -2.41 -1.65
C GLU A 75 7.62 -3.24 -1.16
N GLN A 76 8.68 -2.59 -0.72
CA GLN A 76 9.88 -3.26 -0.21
C GLN A 76 9.56 -4.11 1.03
N LEU A 77 8.70 -3.64 1.93
CA LEU A 77 8.25 -4.43 3.08
C LEU A 77 7.51 -5.71 2.65
N LEU A 78 6.72 -5.65 1.57
CA LEU A 78 6.05 -6.83 1.02
C LEU A 78 7.05 -7.79 0.40
N VAL A 79 7.89 -7.30 -0.52
CA VAL A 79 8.84 -8.11 -1.31
C VAL A 79 9.85 -8.82 -0.41
N LYS A 80 10.37 -8.14 0.62
CA LYS A 80 11.31 -8.73 1.59
C LYS A 80 10.66 -9.72 2.55
N GLY A 81 9.34 -9.82 2.53
CA GLY A 81 8.61 -10.69 3.44
C GLY A 81 8.54 -10.15 4.86
N GLU A 82 8.54 -8.83 5.02
CA GLU A 82 8.39 -8.16 6.32
C GLU A 82 6.90 -8.02 6.69
N LEU A 83 6.02 -7.88 5.68
CA LEU A 83 4.56 -8.00 5.83
C LEU A 83 4.12 -9.42 5.44
N TRP A 84 4.04 -10.33 6.41
CA TRP A 84 3.69 -11.74 6.15
C TRP A 84 2.77 -12.35 7.20
N ARG A 85 2.63 -11.75 8.37
CA ARG A 85 1.71 -12.22 9.40
C ARG A 85 0.29 -11.86 9.00
N ALA A 86 -0.68 -12.59 9.53
CA ALA A 86 -2.10 -12.31 9.27
C ALA A 86 -2.54 -10.88 9.68
N ASN A 87 -1.82 -10.26 10.62
CA ASN A 87 -2.11 -8.91 11.10
C ASN A 87 -1.33 -7.82 10.34
N ASP A 88 -0.41 -8.19 9.45
CA ASP A 88 0.40 -7.24 8.67
C ASP A 88 -0.43 -6.73 7.48
N THR A 89 -1.50 -5.99 7.73
CA THR A 89 -2.44 -5.48 6.71
C THR A 89 -2.00 -4.12 6.14
N PRO A 90 -2.52 -3.67 4.99
CA PRO A 90 -2.29 -2.30 4.49
C PRO A 90 -2.56 -1.22 5.55
N ARG A 91 -3.66 -1.37 6.29
CA ARG A 91 -4.00 -0.49 7.42
C ARG A 91 -2.95 -0.54 8.53
N ALA A 92 -2.44 -1.71 8.88
CA ALA A 92 -1.43 -1.85 9.92
C ALA A 92 -0.12 -1.16 9.51
N ALA A 93 0.31 -1.34 8.25
CA ALA A 93 1.48 -0.65 7.70
C ALA A 93 1.31 0.88 7.71
N LEU A 94 0.14 1.38 7.30
CA LEU A 94 -0.18 2.82 7.34
C LEU A 94 -0.22 3.38 8.77
N ASN A 95 -0.73 2.62 9.74
CA ASN A 95 -0.68 3.02 11.14
C ASN A 95 0.75 3.06 11.68
N GLN A 96 1.64 2.21 11.16
CA GLN A 96 3.04 2.16 11.61
C GLN A 96 3.83 3.36 11.10
N VAL A 97 3.65 3.75 9.83
CA VAL A 97 4.25 4.99 9.31
C VAL A 97 3.65 6.21 10.01
N GLU A 98 2.33 6.28 10.22
CA GLU A 98 1.67 7.41 10.91
C GLU A 98 2.27 7.66 12.30
N LYS A 99 2.53 6.61 13.09
CA LYS A 99 3.15 6.73 14.42
C LYS A 99 4.57 7.31 14.38
N ALA A 100 5.27 7.16 13.25
CA ALA A 100 6.62 7.66 13.07
C ALA A 100 6.64 9.09 12.49
N LEU A 101 5.50 9.62 12.05
CA LEU A 101 5.41 10.97 11.48
C LEU A 101 5.33 12.03 12.60
N PRO A 102 5.87 13.24 12.37
CA PRO A 102 5.74 14.35 13.30
C PRO A 102 4.28 14.76 13.52
N PRO A 103 3.86 15.11 14.76
CA PRO A 103 2.49 15.53 15.03
C PRO A 103 2.10 16.79 14.25
N GLU A 104 3.04 17.71 14.01
CA GLU A 104 2.82 18.94 13.23
C GLU A 104 2.40 18.65 11.80
N LEU A 105 2.85 17.53 11.23
CA LEU A 105 2.46 17.11 9.89
C LEU A 105 1.00 16.64 9.86
N MET A 106 0.54 15.94 10.90
CA MET A 106 -0.76 15.28 10.88
C MET A 106 -1.92 16.26 10.71
N ASP A 107 -1.81 17.42 11.36
CA ASP A 107 -2.81 18.47 11.32
C ASP A 107 -2.51 19.52 10.23
N TYR A 108 -1.46 19.30 9.43
CA TYR A 108 -1.09 20.18 8.32
C TYR A 108 -2.12 20.08 7.19
N VAL A 109 -2.65 21.23 6.77
CA VAL A 109 -3.62 21.34 5.67
C VAL A 109 -2.90 21.27 4.32
N LEU A 110 -3.34 20.35 3.47
CA LEU A 110 -2.82 20.18 2.13
C LEU A 110 -3.25 21.35 1.23
N SER A 111 -2.31 21.89 0.45
CA SER A 111 -2.52 23.04 -0.43
C SER A 111 -3.37 22.74 -1.66
N ARG A 112 -3.51 21.46 -2.03
CA ARG A 112 -4.41 21.06 -3.14
C ARG A 112 -5.87 21.22 -2.70
N PRO A 113 -6.76 21.71 -3.57
CA PRO A 113 -8.19 21.76 -3.27
C PRO A 113 -8.73 20.38 -2.88
N GLY A 114 -9.63 20.32 -1.90
CA GLY A 114 -10.15 19.03 -1.42
C GLY A 114 -10.88 18.25 -2.51
N VAL A 115 -11.54 18.93 -3.46
CA VAL A 115 -12.13 18.29 -4.65
C VAL A 115 -11.10 17.57 -5.54
N TYR A 116 -9.88 18.13 -5.67
CA TYR A 116 -8.80 17.49 -6.41
C TYR A 116 -8.32 16.24 -5.68
N ILE A 117 -8.04 16.36 -4.38
CA ILE A 117 -7.57 15.22 -3.55
C ILE A 117 -8.61 14.10 -3.55
N HIS A 118 -9.89 14.44 -3.41
CA HIS A 118 -10.99 13.48 -3.47
C HIS A 118 -11.02 12.75 -4.82
N SER A 119 -10.87 13.46 -5.94
CA SER A 119 -10.83 12.83 -7.28
C SER A 119 -9.64 11.88 -7.47
N VAL A 120 -8.50 12.19 -6.87
CA VAL A 120 -7.32 11.30 -6.86
C VAL A 120 -7.62 10.05 -6.05
N LEU A 121 -8.23 10.18 -4.86
CA LEU A 121 -8.62 9.05 -4.01
C LEU A 121 -9.69 8.17 -4.67
N ASP A 122 -10.68 8.75 -5.35
CA ASP A 122 -11.69 8.01 -6.11
C ASP A 122 -11.05 7.22 -7.26
N SER A 123 -10.13 7.85 -8.00
CA SER A 123 -9.39 7.19 -9.08
C SER A 123 -8.52 6.05 -8.56
N ALA A 124 -7.81 6.29 -7.45
CA ALA A 124 -7.03 5.29 -6.74
C ALA A 124 -7.88 4.11 -6.26
N PHE A 125 -9.09 4.38 -5.77
CA PHE A 125 -10.02 3.32 -5.36
C PHE A 125 -10.54 2.52 -6.55
N ALA A 126 -10.87 3.16 -7.67
CA ALA A 126 -11.26 2.48 -8.89
C ALA A 126 -10.15 1.56 -9.43
N GLU A 127 -8.90 2.04 -9.41
CA GLU A 127 -7.72 1.26 -9.77
C GLU A 127 -7.54 0.04 -8.86
N ARG A 128 -7.69 0.22 -7.55
CA ARG A 128 -7.67 -0.86 -6.56
C ARG A 128 -8.70 -1.95 -6.89
N GLN A 129 -9.92 -1.58 -7.30
CA GLN A 129 -10.96 -2.54 -7.69
C GLN A 129 -10.59 -3.29 -8.96
N GLN A 130 -10.02 -2.60 -9.95
CA GLN A 130 -9.55 -3.24 -11.17
C GLN A 130 -8.43 -4.26 -10.89
N GLU A 131 -7.52 -3.90 -9.99
CA GLU A 131 -6.44 -4.76 -9.53
C GLU A 131 -6.97 -6.03 -8.85
N VAL A 132 -8.00 -5.94 -7.99
CA VAL A 132 -8.63 -7.13 -7.37
C VAL A 132 -8.99 -8.14 -8.44
N MET A 133 -9.71 -7.71 -9.49
CA MET A 133 -10.17 -8.61 -10.55
C MET A 133 -9.01 -9.28 -11.28
N THR A 134 -7.94 -8.54 -11.56
CA THR A 134 -6.73 -9.07 -12.19
C THR A 134 -6.02 -10.08 -11.29
N TYR A 135 -5.83 -9.73 -10.02
CA TYR A 135 -5.13 -10.58 -9.05
C TYR A 135 -5.89 -11.86 -8.72
N GLU A 136 -7.23 -11.86 -8.73
CA GLU A 136 -8.01 -13.09 -8.57
C GLU A 136 -7.77 -14.09 -9.71
N ARG A 137 -7.62 -13.61 -10.95
CA ARG A 137 -7.29 -14.49 -12.08
C ARG A 137 -5.86 -15.02 -11.95
N LEU A 138 -4.91 -14.18 -11.59
CA LEU A 138 -3.52 -14.58 -11.40
C LEU A 138 -3.37 -15.60 -10.26
N GLU A 139 -4.11 -15.42 -9.16
CA GLU A 139 -4.08 -16.32 -8.01
C GLU A 139 -4.51 -17.75 -8.39
N LYS A 140 -5.56 -17.89 -9.20
CA LYS A 140 -5.98 -19.19 -9.74
C LYS A 140 -4.90 -19.83 -10.62
N GLY A 141 -4.25 -19.04 -11.47
CA GLY A 141 -3.14 -19.52 -12.31
C GLY A 141 -1.97 -20.05 -11.48
N ILE A 142 -1.56 -19.30 -10.46
CA ILE A 142 -0.49 -19.71 -9.55
C ILE A 142 -0.86 -20.99 -8.79
N ARG A 143 -2.11 -21.17 -8.36
CA ARG A 143 -2.53 -22.44 -7.74
C ARG A 143 -2.38 -23.62 -8.68
N SER A 144 -2.77 -23.48 -9.95
CA SER A 144 -2.58 -24.54 -10.96
C SER A 144 -1.10 -24.81 -11.28
N GLU A 145 -0.23 -23.80 -11.17
CA GLU A 145 1.23 -24.01 -11.28
C GLU A 145 1.77 -24.79 -10.07
N ILE A 146 1.31 -24.46 -8.86
CA ILE A 146 1.70 -25.17 -7.62
C ILE A 146 1.29 -26.64 -7.69
N GLU A 147 0.13 -26.98 -8.25
CA GLU A 147 -0.29 -28.38 -8.44
C GLU A 147 0.71 -29.18 -9.29
N LYS A 148 1.34 -28.53 -10.27
CA LYS A 148 2.33 -29.14 -11.17
C LYS A 148 3.76 -29.10 -10.60
N SER A 149 4.04 -28.15 -9.73
CA SER A 149 5.37 -27.93 -9.14
C SER A 149 5.26 -27.59 -7.65
N PRO A 150 4.84 -28.56 -6.81
CA PRO A 150 4.46 -28.31 -5.42
C PRO A 150 5.65 -28.01 -4.49
N GLU A 151 6.87 -28.18 -4.98
CA GLU A 151 8.11 -27.93 -4.23
C GLU A 151 8.79 -26.61 -4.64
N ASP A 152 8.20 -25.83 -5.55
CA ASP A 152 8.75 -24.55 -5.99
C ASP A 152 8.46 -23.44 -4.94
N PRO A 153 9.48 -22.96 -4.19
CA PRO A 153 9.30 -21.92 -3.18
C PRO A 153 8.81 -20.58 -3.76
N ASP A 154 9.14 -20.26 -5.02
CA ASP A 154 8.79 -18.97 -5.62
C ASP A 154 7.30 -18.90 -5.96
N LEU A 155 6.69 -20.03 -6.34
CA LEU A 155 5.24 -20.09 -6.55
C LEU A 155 4.46 -19.80 -5.27
N TYR A 156 4.90 -20.32 -4.12
CA TYR A 156 4.27 -20.00 -2.83
C TYR A 156 4.50 -18.55 -2.41
N ASN A 157 5.65 -17.94 -2.74
CA ASN A 157 5.85 -16.51 -2.49
C ASN A 157 4.98 -15.64 -3.40
N LYS A 158 4.83 -15.98 -4.69
CA LYS A 158 3.88 -15.30 -5.59
C LYS A 158 2.46 -15.41 -5.07
N LEU A 159 2.04 -16.62 -4.66
CA LEU A 159 0.73 -16.87 -4.07
C LEU A 159 0.52 -16.00 -2.82
N ARG A 160 1.53 -15.93 -1.93
CA ARG A 160 1.49 -15.06 -0.75
C ARG A 160 1.20 -13.61 -1.12
N LEU A 161 1.95 -13.04 -2.08
CA LEU A 161 1.80 -11.64 -2.48
C LEU A 161 0.40 -11.37 -3.03
N LEU A 162 -0.10 -12.25 -3.91
CA LEU A 162 -1.45 -12.14 -4.46
C LEU A 162 -2.52 -12.23 -3.37
N LEU A 163 -2.43 -13.21 -2.48
CA LEU A 163 -3.35 -13.36 -1.35
C LEU A 163 -3.31 -12.16 -0.41
N TRP A 164 -2.13 -11.56 -0.22
CA TRP A 164 -1.98 -10.36 0.61
C TRP A 164 -2.72 -9.18 0.00
N ILE A 165 -2.50 -8.92 -1.30
CA ILE A 165 -3.18 -7.86 -2.04
C ILE A 165 -4.70 -8.09 -2.10
N LEU A 166 -5.15 -9.34 -2.17
CA LEU A 166 -6.57 -9.71 -2.14
C LEU A 166 -7.19 -9.64 -0.72
N GLY A 167 -6.44 -9.20 0.30
CA GLY A 167 -6.92 -9.10 1.67
C GLY A 167 -7.06 -10.45 2.40
N ARG A 168 -6.59 -11.56 1.78
CA ARG A 168 -6.62 -12.92 2.34
C ARG A 168 -5.37 -13.18 3.19
N HIS A 169 -5.13 -12.31 4.17
CA HIS A 169 -3.86 -12.26 4.92
C HIS A 169 -3.53 -13.55 5.69
N ARG A 170 -4.52 -14.30 6.16
CA ARG A 170 -4.28 -15.60 6.81
C ARG A 170 -3.72 -16.63 5.84
N GLU A 171 -4.34 -16.78 4.68
CA GLU A 171 -3.84 -17.69 3.64
C GLU A 171 -2.49 -17.23 3.09
N SER A 172 -2.30 -15.92 2.93
CA SER A 172 -1.01 -15.32 2.57
C SER A 172 0.09 -15.73 3.55
N SER A 173 -0.20 -15.66 4.86
CA SER A 173 0.74 -16.07 5.90
C SER A 173 1.12 -17.55 5.82
N GLU A 174 0.15 -18.43 5.56
CA GLU A 174 0.43 -19.86 5.38
C GLU A 174 1.24 -20.12 4.11
N ALA A 175 0.93 -19.46 3.00
CA ALA A 175 1.72 -19.56 1.77
C ALA A 175 3.18 -19.12 2.01
N PHE A 176 3.41 -18.07 2.80
CA PHE A 176 4.77 -17.66 3.16
C PHE A 176 5.51 -18.72 3.97
N LYS A 177 4.86 -19.30 4.97
CA LYS A 177 5.48 -20.36 5.79
C LYS A 177 5.90 -21.53 4.92
N THR A 178 5.06 -21.91 3.95
CA THR A 178 5.40 -22.95 2.97
C THR A 178 6.57 -22.53 2.09
N ALA A 179 6.58 -21.32 1.54
CA ALA A 179 7.70 -20.79 0.77
C ALA A 179 9.02 -20.85 1.57
N LYS A 180 9.01 -20.40 2.84
CA LYS A 180 10.19 -20.45 3.73
C LYS A 180 10.63 -21.88 4.02
N LYS A 181 9.69 -22.81 4.22
CA LYS A 181 9.99 -24.23 4.43
C LYS A 181 10.66 -24.87 3.20
N LEU A 182 10.24 -24.45 2.01
CA LEU A 182 10.81 -24.89 0.72
C LEU A 182 12.10 -24.14 0.34
N GLY A 183 12.61 -23.26 1.21
CA GLY A 183 13.91 -22.61 1.02
C GLY A 183 13.86 -21.21 0.40
N TRP A 184 12.70 -20.56 0.34
CA TRP A 184 12.60 -19.18 -0.16
C TRP A 184 13.48 -18.21 0.64
N LYS A 185 14.19 -17.34 -0.09
CA LYS A 185 15.02 -16.27 0.47
C LYS A 185 14.68 -14.92 -0.17
N PRO A 186 14.77 -13.80 0.57
CA PRO A 186 14.50 -12.46 0.03
C PRO A 186 15.33 -12.12 -1.21
N GLU A 187 16.57 -12.61 -1.29
CA GLU A 187 17.49 -12.35 -2.40
C GLU A 187 17.07 -13.08 -3.69
N ALA A 188 16.25 -14.14 -3.56
CA ALA A 188 15.65 -14.84 -4.70
C ALA A 188 14.40 -14.12 -5.24
N SER A 189 13.87 -13.13 -4.50
CA SER A 189 12.67 -12.40 -4.89
C SER A 189 12.94 -11.49 -6.08
N ARG A 190 12.72 -12.01 -7.29
CA ARG A 190 12.60 -11.17 -8.48
C ARG A 190 11.28 -10.43 -8.41
N LEU A 191 11.35 -9.11 -8.59
CA LEU A 191 10.18 -8.24 -8.70
C LEU A 191 9.11 -8.95 -9.54
N VAL A 192 7.91 -9.09 -8.99
CA VAL A 192 6.75 -9.25 -9.86
C VAL A 192 6.55 -7.86 -10.44
N THR A 193 7.25 -7.57 -11.52
CA THR A 193 6.87 -6.46 -12.39
C THR A 193 5.50 -6.85 -12.91
N ILE A 194 4.46 -6.22 -12.36
CA ILE A 194 3.09 -6.29 -12.84
C ILE A 194 2.94 -5.18 -13.87
#